data_AF-A0A9W7H1U0-F1
#
_entry.id   AF-A0A9W7H1U0-F1
#
_cell.length_a   1.000
_cell.length_b   1.000
_cell.length_c   1.000
_cell.angle_alpha   90.00
_cell.angle_beta   90.00
_cell.angle_gamma   90.00
#
_symmetry.space_group_name_H-M   'P 1'
#
loop_
_entity.id
_entity.type
_entity.pdbx_description
1 polymer ?
#
loop_
_entity_poly.entity_id
_entity_poly.type
_entity_poly.pdbx_seq_one_letter_code
_entity_poly.pdbx_strand_id
1 'polypeptide(L)'
;MESELAALSIEEGEEEILELPPEIQEVPDPYALCLVGRFLTSSVIHFLAMRNTMADLWHPLGGITITDIGEKRFCFKFYHEVDVSRVMEGSPWFFNNHLLLMHRLLPGEDPLLVSLDHAYFWVQIHDLPPGLMSEAMARQFGNFIGQFVEYDSKLVISGRKQLLS
;
A
#
# COMPACT_ATOMS: atom_id res chain seq x y z
N MET A 1 29.04 -71.93 5.77
CA MET A 1 27.58 -71.92 6.02
C MET A 1 27.40 -71.07 7.27
N GLU A 2 27.63 -69.77 7.08
CA GLU A 2 27.70 -68.79 8.16
C GLU A 2 26.31 -68.20 8.33
N SER A 3 25.66 -68.69 9.37
CA SER A 3 24.48 -68.14 9.99
C SER A 3 24.81 -66.79 10.62
N GLU A 4 24.82 -65.73 9.82
CA GLU A 4 24.99 -64.34 10.29
C GLU A 4 24.12 -63.35 9.49
N LEU A 5 22.91 -63.77 9.13
CA LEU A 5 21.98 -62.98 8.31
C LEU A 5 20.63 -62.68 9.01
N ALA A 6 20.56 -62.73 10.33
CA ALA A 6 19.29 -62.61 11.05
C ALA A 6 19.34 -61.74 12.31
N ALA A 7 19.93 -60.55 12.23
CA ALA A 7 19.75 -59.54 13.29
C ALA A 7 19.89 -58.11 12.73
N LEU A 8 19.07 -57.75 11.75
CA LEU A 8 18.76 -56.34 11.48
C LEU A 8 17.35 -56.09 12.04
N SER A 9 17.26 -55.57 13.26
CA SER A 9 16.02 -54.98 13.76
C SER A 9 15.88 -53.59 13.15
N ILE A 10 14.78 -53.36 12.45
CA ILE A 10 14.40 -52.03 11.98
C ILE A 10 13.88 -51.30 13.23
N GLU A 11 14.65 -50.37 13.76
CA GLU A 11 14.13 -49.40 14.72
C GLU A 11 13.32 -48.37 13.93
N GLU A 12 12.06 -48.24 14.33
CA GLU A 12 11.06 -47.34 13.79
C GLU A 12 11.63 -45.92 13.83
N GLY A 13 11.74 -45.29 12.65
CA GLY A 13 12.28 -43.93 12.53
C GLY A 13 11.44 -42.98 13.36
N GLU A 14 11.97 -42.55 14.50
CA GLU A 14 11.42 -41.45 15.28
C GLU A 14 11.40 -40.22 14.35
N GLU A 15 10.20 -39.71 14.04
CA GLU A 15 10.07 -38.38 13.46
C GLU A 15 10.65 -37.40 14.47
N GLU A 16 11.88 -36.96 14.23
CA GLU A 16 12.59 -36.01 15.08
C GLU A 16 11.83 -34.67 15.02
N ILE A 17 10.97 -34.45 16.02
CA ILE A 17 10.26 -33.19 16.20
C ILE A 17 11.32 -32.14 16.55
N LEU A 18 11.60 -31.26 15.58
CA LEU A 18 12.43 -30.07 15.80
C LEU A 18 11.71 -29.13 16.77
N GLU A 19 11.96 -29.31 18.07
CA GLU A 19 11.60 -28.35 19.10
C GLU A 19 12.47 -27.11 18.95
N LEU A 20 11.96 -26.12 18.20
CA LEU A 20 12.56 -24.80 18.13
C LEU A 20 12.49 -24.15 19.53
N PRO A 21 13.61 -23.68 20.10
CA PRO A 21 13.56 -22.90 21.33
C PRO A 21 12.69 -21.66 21.12
N PRO A 22 11.96 -21.17 22.15
CA PRO A 22 11.25 -19.90 22.09
C PRO A 22 12.24 -18.73 22.16
N GLU A 23 13.16 -18.64 21.21
CA GLU A 23 13.89 -17.42 20.91
C GLU A 23 13.07 -16.66 19.90
N ILE A 24 12.12 -15.86 20.40
CA ILE A 24 11.50 -14.80 19.60
C ILE A 24 12.59 -13.75 19.36
N GLN A 25 13.52 -14.05 18.46
CA GLN A 25 14.25 -13.00 17.76
C GLN A 25 13.16 -12.22 17.01
N GLU A 26 13.03 -10.93 17.30
CA GLU A 26 12.27 -10.03 16.45
C GLU A 26 12.87 -10.14 15.05
N VAL A 27 12.28 -10.99 14.20
CA VAL A 27 12.66 -11.12 12.81
C VAL A 27 12.38 -9.74 12.21
N PRO A 28 13.40 -9.02 11.71
CA PRO A 28 13.18 -7.71 11.13
C PRO A 28 12.15 -7.86 10.03
N ASP A 29 11.02 -7.15 10.13
CA ASP A 29 9.96 -7.23 9.13
C ASP A 29 10.54 -6.80 7.77
N PRO A 30 10.67 -7.73 6.80
CA PRO A 30 11.28 -7.41 5.52
C PRO A 30 10.48 -6.35 4.75
N TYR A 31 9.20 -6.18 5.11
CA TYR A 31 8.25 -5.25 4.50
C TYR A 31 8.00 -3.99 5.33
N ALA A 32 8.82 -3.72 6.34
CA ALA A 32 8.82 -2.42 7.00
C ALA A 32 8.98 -1.29 5.97
N LEU A 33 8.11 -0.27 6.06
CA LEU A 33 8.06 0.88 5.15
C LEU A 33 7.79 0.53 3.68
N CYS A 34 7.09 -0.58 3.43
CA CYS A 34 6.66 -0.95 2.08
C CYS A 34 5.22 -0.54 1.80
N LEU A 35 5.02 0.00 0.59
CA LEU A 35 3.70 0.08 -0.04
C LEU A 35 3.61 -1.02 -1.10
N VAL A 36 2.48 -1.71 -1.15
CA VAL A 36 2.16 -2.59 -2.27
C VAL A 36 1.16 -1.86 -3.14
N GLY A 37 1.38 -1.89 -4.45
CA GLY A 37 0.44 -1.29 -5.38
C GLY A 37 0.19 -2.12 -6.63
N ARG A 38 -0.95 -1.84 -7.25
CA ARG A 38 -1.41 -2.46 -8.50
C ARG A 38 -2.04 -1.39 -9.37
N PHE A 39 -1.66 -1.37 -10.64
CA PHE A 39 -2.30 -0.48 -11.60
C PHE A 39 -3.65 -1.04 -12.04
N LEU A 40 -4.68 -0.20 -12.05
CA LEU A 40 -6.03 -0.53 -12.49
C LEU A 40 -6.07 -0.59 -14.03
N THR A 41 -5.51 -1.65 -14.60
CA THR A 41 -5.46 -1.89 -16.04
C THR A 41 -5.31 -3.38 -16.37
N SER A 42 -5.87 -3.79 -17.51
CA SER A 42 -5.61 -5.11 -18.08
C SER A 42 -4.27 -5.18 -18.82
N SER A 43 -3.75 -4.03 -19.25
CA SER A 43 -2.52 -3.91 -20.03
C SER A 43 -1.27 -4.27 -19.23
N VAL A 44 -0.22 -4.68 -19.92
CA VAL A 44 1.09 -4.94 -19.32
C VAL A 44 1.78 -3.59 -19.04
N ILE A 45 2.23 -3.40 -17.81
CA ILE A 45 3.00 -2.22 -17.41
C ILE A 45 4.47 -2.45 -17.74
N HIS A 46 5.09 -1.51 -18.46
CA HIS A 46 6.52 -1.56 -18.74
C HIS A 46 7.31 -1.19 -17.46
N PHE A 47 7.80 -2.22 -16.76
CA PHE A 47 8.38 -2.08 -15.42
C PHE A 47 9.45 -1.00 -15.31
N LEU A 48 10.45 -0.99 -16.20
CA LEU A 48 11.55 -0.03 -16.12
C LEU A 48 11.07 1.43 -16.29
N ALA A 49 10.09 1.65 -17.16
CA ALA A 49 9.53 2.99 -17.39
C ALA A 49 8.73 3.44 -16.17
N MET A 50 7.84 2.57 -15.67
CA MET A 50 7.08 2.81 -14.45
C MET A 50 7.99 3.09 -13.26
N ARG A 51 9.01 2.26 -13.04
CA ARG A 51 9.96 2.40 -11.93
C ARG A 51 10.63 3.78 -11.95
N ASN A 52 11.17 4.19 -13.09
CA ASN A 52 11.86 5.47 -13.21
C ASN A 52 10.88 6.62 -12.99
N THR A 53 9.72 6.60 -13.65
CA THR A 53 8.71 7.66 -13.53
C THR A 53 8.21 7.81 -12.10
N MET A 54 7.89 6.71 -11.41
CA MET A 54 7.39 6.76 -10.03
C MET A 54 8.48 7.22 -9.05
N ALA A 55 9.71 6.76 -9.22
CA ALA A 55 10.84 7.20 -8.38
C ALA A 55 11.14 8.70 -8.55
N ASP A 56 11.11 9.19 -9.79
CA ASP A 56 11.30 10.61 -10.11
C ASP A 56 10.13 11.47 -9.59
N LEU A 57 8.89 10.98 -9.74
CA LEU A 57 7.67 11.68 -9.32
C LEU A 57 7.60 11.86 -7.80
N TRP A 58 7.85 10.78 -7.04
CA TRP A 58 7.76 10.84 -5.58
C TRP A 58 8.97 11.49 -4.93
N HIS A 59 10.13 11.42 -5.60
CA HIS A 59 11.40 11.99 -5.16
C HIS A 59 11.65 11.81 -3.64
N PRO A 60 11.71 10.55 -3.16
CA PRO A 60 11.88 10.24 -1.74
C PRO A 60 13.26 10.67 -1.24
N LEU A 61 13.32 11.16 0.00
CA LEU A 61 14.55 11.67 0.61
C LEU A 61 15.63 10.59 0.71
N GLY A 62 15.23 9.37 1.10
CA GLY A 62 16.11 8.23 1.25
C GLY A 62 16.24 7.37 -0.01
N GLY A 63 15.61 7.76 -1.12
CA GLY A 63 15.44 6.90 -2.28
C GLY A 63 14.31 5.88 -2.12
N ILE A 64 14.19 4.99 -3.10
CA ILE A 64 13.13 3.96 -3.16
C ILE A 64 13.64 2.74 -3.92
N THR A 65 13.30 1.57 -3.40
CA THR A 65 13.48 0.29 -4.11
C THR A 65 12.12 -0.19 -4.59
N ILE A 66 11.98 -0.41 -5.90
CA ILE A 66 10.74 -0.88 -6.51
C ILE A 66 10.99 -2.26 -7.09
N THR A 67 10.19 -3.25 -6.69
CA THR A 67 10.28 -4.63 -7.17
C THR A 67 8.94 -5.08 -7.76
N ASP A 68 9.01 -5.89 -8.81
CA ASP A 68 7.86 -6.66 -9.30
C ASP A 68 7.75 -7.90 -8.41
N ILE A 69 6.61 -8.04 -7.73
CA ILE A 69 6.34 -9.16 -6.81
C ILE A 69 5.40 -10.20 -7.44
N GLY A 70 5.03 -10.03 -8.71
CA GLY A 70 4.10 -10.91 -9.42
C GLY A 70 2.65 -10.46 -9.36
N GLU A 71 1.78 -11.12 -10.12
CA GLU A 71 0.33 -10.84 -10.19
C GLU A 71 -0.03 -9.37 -10.51
N LYS A 72 0.83 -8.69 -11.28
CA LYS A 72 0.72 -7.25 -11.58
C LYS A 72 0.80 -6.35 -10.34
N ARG A 73 1.39 -6.84 -9.26
CA ARG A 73 1.65 -6.10 -8.03
C ARG A 73 3.11 -5.68 -7.98
N PHE A 74 3.33 -4.50 -7.43
CA PHE A 74 4.65 -3.92 -7.24
C PHE A 74 4.83 -3.57 -5.77
N CYS A 75 6.01 -3.85 -5.25
CA CYS A 75 6.40 -3.44 -3.90
C CYS A 75 7.31 -2.21 -3.99
N PHE A 76 6.95 -1.18 -3.25
CA PHE A 76 7.61 0.11 -3.17
C PHE A 76 8.19 0.26 -1.76
N LYS A 77 9.48 -0.08 -1.60
CA LYS A 77 10.18 -0.02 -0.32
C LYS A 77 10.85 1.33 -0.14
N PHE A 78 10.46 2.03 0.92
CA PHE A 78 11.02 3.32 1.31
C PHE A 78 12.02 3.15 2.46
N TYR A 79 12.81 4.19 2.70
CA TYR A 79 13.80 4.23 3.78
C TYR A 79 13.42 5.17 4.92
N HIS A 80 12.40 6.01 4.73
CA HIS A 80 11.89 6.94 5.74
C HIS A 80 10.36 6.90 5.79
N GLU A 81 9.82 6.90 7.01
CA GLU A 81 8.38 6.98 7.27
C GLU A 81 7.73 8.22 6.63
N VAL A 82 8.45 9.36 6.64
CA VAL A 82 7.98 10.62 6.04
C VAL A 82 7.71 10.46 4.55
N ASP A 83 8.52 9.67 3.84
CA ASP A 83 8.30 9.41 2.42
C ASP A 83 7.05 8.54 2.19
N VAL A 84 6.83 7.52 3.02
CA VAL A 84 5.63 6.68 2.97
C VAL A 84 4.38 7.52 3.18
N SER A 85 4.34 8.33 4.24
CA SER A 85 3.20 9.19 4.56
C SER A 85 2.92 10.20 3.45
N ARG A 86 3.97 10.88 2.95
CA ARG A 86 3.84 11.84 1.85
C ARG A 86 3.28 11.21 0.57
N VAL A 87 3.72 10.00 0.23
CA VAL A 87 3.21 9.27 -0.94
C VAL A 87 1.76 8.84 -0.72
N MET A 88 1.39 8.36 0.47
CA MET A 88 0.00 7.97 0.75
C MET A 88 -0.95 9.19 0.74
N GLU A 89 -0.55 10.29 1.38
CA GLU A 89 -1.33 11.54 1.45
C GLU A 89 -1.45 12.24 0.08
N GLY A 90 -0.44 12.13 -0.77
CA GLY A 90 -0.44 12.68 -2.12
C GLY A 90 -1.22 11.86 -3.15
N SER A 91 -1.85 10.75 -2.74
CA SER A 91 -2.68 9.93 -3.62
C SER A 91 -3.93 10.73 -4.11
N PRO A 92 -4.50 10.39 -5.29
CA PRO A 92 -4.19 9.24 -6.16
C PRO A 92 -2.97 9.45 -7.05
N TRP A 93 -2.28 8.35 -7.40
CA TRP A 93 -1.17 8.37 -8.36
C TRP A 93 -1.53 7.67 -9.66
N PHE A 94 -0.90 8.11 -10.75
CA PHE A 94 -1.12 7.58 -12.08
C PHE A 94 0.19 7.33 -12.81
N PHE A 95 0.21 6.29 -13.63
CA PHE A 95 1.25 6.06 -14.63
C PHE A 95 0.58 5.73 -15.96
N ASN A 96 0.91 6.48 -17.02
CA ASN A 96 0.30 6.32 -18.35
C ASN A 96 -1.24 6.24 -18.30
N ASN A 97 -1.88 7.15 -17.56
CA ASN A 97 -3.32 7.22 -17.35
C ASN A 97 -3.94 5.99 -16.66
N HIS A 98 -3.13 5.12 -16.07
CA HIS A 98 -3.61 4.02 -15.22
C HIS A 98 -3.46 4.39 -13.75
N LEU A 99 -4.56 4.31 -13.01
CA LEU A 99 -4.60 4.57 -11.57
C LEU A 99 -3.77 3.52 -10.82
N LEU A 100 -2.91 3.96 -9.92
CA LEU A 100 -2.19 3.10 -8.98
C LEU A 100 -3.01 2.98 -7.69
N LEU A 101 -3.52 1.79 -7.43
CA LEU A 101 -4.07 1.42 -6.12
C LEU A 101 -2.90 1.06 -5.21
N MET A 102 -2.93 1.51 -3.95
CA MET A 102 -1.85 1.30 -3.00
C MET A 102 -2.39 0.89 -1.63
N HIS A 103 -1.63 0.04 -0.95
CA HIS A 103 -1.85 -0.38 0.43
C HIS A 103 -0.53 -0.32 1.18
N ARG A 104 -0.55 0.19 2.40
CA ARG A 104 0.61 0.18 3.29
C ARG A 104 0.67 -1.16 4.00
N LEU A 105 1.74 -1.93 3.78
CA LEU A 105 1.88 -3.22 4.44
C LEU A 105 2.02 -3.05 5.95
N LEU A 106 1.25 -3.86 6.67
CA LEU A 106 1.36 -4.03 8.11
C LEU A 106 2.20 -5.29 8.42
N PRO A 107 2.82 -5.36 9.62
CA PRO A 107 3.59 -6.52 10.01
C PRO A 107 2.78 -7.82 9.92
N GLY A 108 3.32 -8.80 9.19
CA GLY A 108 2.69 -10.11 8.99
C GLY A 108 1.68 -10.18 7.84
N GLU A 109 1.40 -9.09 7.13
CA GLU A 109 0.59 -9.14 5.92
C GLU A 109 1.36 -9.75 4.74
N ASP A 110 0.67 -10.55 3.94
CA ASP A 110 1.21 -11.05 2.67
C ASP A 110 0.95 -10.02 1.54
N PRO A 111 1.99 -9.46 0.92
CA PRO A 111 1.89 -8.53 -0.21
C PRO A 111 0.99 -8.99 -1.37
N LEU A 112 0.86 -10.30 -1.58
CA LEU A 112 0.04 -10.87 -2.66
C LEU A 112 -1.44 -10.96 -2.28
N LEU A 113 -1.75 -11.05 -0.98
CA LEU A 113 -3.11 -11.25 -0.48
C LEU A 113 -3.80 -9.96 -0.05
N VAL A 114 -3.06 -8.86 0.18
CA VAL A 114 -3.68 -7.59 0.55
C VAL A 114 -4.66 -7.08 -0.50
N SER A 115 -5.77 -6.50 -0.05
CA SER A 115 -6.79 -5.94 -0.93
C SER A 115 -6.30 -4.64 -1.57
N LEU A 116 -6.53 -4.51 -2.86
CA LEU A 116 -6.21 -3.33 -3.67
C LEU A 116 -7.43 -3.02 -4.56
N ASP A 117 -8.48 -2.53 -3.92
CA ASP A 117 -9.80 -2.30 -4.49
C ASP A 117 -10.34 -0.87 -4.28
N HIS A 118 -9.70 -0.09 -3.39
CA HIS A 118 -10.09 1.29 -3.08
C HIS A 118 -8.97 2.27 -3.40
N ALA A 119 -9.34 3.52 -3.70
CA ALA A 119 -8.45 4.66 -3.81
C ALA A 119 -9.11 5.91 -3.25
N TYR A 120 -8.30 6.80 -2.69
CA TYR A 120 -8.75 8.08 -2.15
C TYR A 120 -8.66 9.15 -3.23
N PHE A 121 -9.66 10.03 -3.25
CA PHE A 121 -9.73 11.15 -4.19
C PHE A 121 -10.15 12.41 -3.45
N TRP A 122 -9.46 13.51 -3.76
CA TRP A 122 -9.97 14.85 -3.47
C TRP A 122 -10.94 15.27 -4.57
N VAL A 123 -12.20 15.51 -4.19
CA VAL A 123 -13.23 15.97 -5.11
C VAL A 123 -13.52 17.44 -4.83
N GLN A 124 -13.33 18.28 -5.83
CA GLN A 124 -13.69 19.70 -5.75
C GLN A 124 -15.08 19.92 -6.37
N ILE A 125 -15.97 20.55 -5.60
CA ILE A 125 -17.31 20.94 -6.07
C ILE A 125 -17.26 22.42 -6.46
N HIS A 126 -17.59 22.69 -7.72
CA HIS A 126 -17.63 24.04 -8.27
C HIS A 126 -19.04 24.64 -8.17
N ASP A 127 -19.11 25.97 -8.20
CA ASP A 127 -20.36 26.75 -8.23
C ASP A 127 -21.35 26.46 -7.09
N LEU A 128 -20.82 26.00 -5.94
CA LEU A 128 -21.62 25.74 -4.75
C LEU A 128 -21.99 27.06 -4.05
N PRO A 129 -23.28 27.37 -3.84
CA PRO A 129 -23.69 28.57 -3.10
C PRO A 129 -23.06 28.63 -1.69
N PRO A 130 -22.69 29.82 -1.17
CA PRO A 130 -22.00 29.94 0.13
C PRO A 130 -22.74 29.31 1.32
N GLY A 131 -24.09 29.30 1.28
CA GLY A 131 -24.91 28.67 2.32
C GLY A 131 -24.84 27.13 2.34
N LEU A 132 -24.28 26.51 1.31
CA LEU A 132 -24.12 25.06 1.17
C LEU A 132 -22.68 24.60 1.42
N MET A 133 -21.75 25.51 1.69
CA MET A 133 -20.34 25.19 2.03
C MET A 133 -20.22 24.74 3.50
N SER A 134 -20.77 23.57 3.80
CA SER A 134 -20.73 22.95 5.14
C SER A 134 -20.25 21.51 5.05
N GLU A 135 -19.66 21.01 6.13
CA GLU A 135 -19.25 19.59 6.23
C GLU A 135 -20.44 18.65 6.02
N ALA A 136 -21.62 19.01 6.54
CA ALA A 136 -22.83 18.21 6.36
C ALA A 136 -23.18 18.03 4.88
N MET A 137 -23.05 19.10 4.08
CA MET A 137 -23.30 19.06 2.64
C MET A 137 -22.17 18.35 1.89
N ALA A 138 -20.91 18.59 2.27
CA ALA A 138 -19.77 17.87 1.71
C ALA A 138 -19.89 16.35 1.92
N ARG A 139 -20.34 15.94 3.10
CA ARG A 139 -20.63 14.53 3.43
C ARG A 139 -21.76 13.96 2.59
N GLN A 140 -22.83 14.72 2.35
CA GLN A 140 -23.92 14.28 1.47
C GLN A 140 -23.43 14.06 0.04
N PHE A 141 -22.68 15.01 -0.53
CA PHE A 141 -22.10 14.85 -1.86
C PHE A 141 -21.06 13.73 -1.92
N GLY A 142 -20.16 13.67 -0.94
CA GLY A 142 -19.14 12.63 -0.85
C GLY A 142 -19.75 11.23 -0.79
N ASN A 143 -20.78 11.05 0.04
CA ASN A 143 -21.51 9.78 0.15
C ASN A 143 -22.37 9.45 -1.07
N PHE A 144 -22.75 10.45 -1.87
CA PHE A 144 -23.42 10.24 -3.15
C PHE A 144 -22.46 9.72 -4.23
N ILE A 145 -21.22 10.24 -4.24
CA ILE A 145 -20.19 9.85 -5.22
C ILE A 145 -19.51 8.53 -4.82
N GLY A 146 -19.26 8.34 -3.52
CA GLY A 146 -18.53 7.19 -2.97
C GLY A 146 -18.65 7.13 -1.46
N GLN A 147 -17.58 6.80 -0.75
CA GLN A 147 -17.55 6.91 0.71
C GLN A 147 -16.88 8.23 1.09
N PHE A 148 -17.60 9.09 1.83
CA PHE A 148 -17.00 10.30 2.36
C PHE A 148 -15.93 9.97 3.40
N VAL A 149 -14.76 10.59 3.28
CA VAL A 149 -13.62 10.39 4.19
C VAL A 149 -13.35 11.67 4.98
N GLU A 150 -13.04 12.76 4.28
CA GLU A 150 -12.65 14.02 4.89
C GLU A 150 -13.22 15.23 4.11
N TYR A 151 -13.33 16.35 4.81
CA TYR A 151 -13.67 17.65 4.27
C TYR A 151 -12.59 18.68 4.61
N ASP A 152 -12.04 19.36 3.59
CA ASP A 152 -11.06 20.43 3.80
C ASP A 152 -11.74 21.73 4.27
N SER A 153 -11.58 22.04 5.55
CA SER A 153 -12.11 23.25 6.18
C SER A 153 -11.30 24.52 5.88
N LYS A 154 -10.08 24.39 5.34
CA LYS A 154 -9.15 25.54 5.15
C LYS A 154 -9.62 26.47 4.02
N LEU A 155 -10.30 25.94 3.00
CA LEU A 155 -10.79 26.72 1.86
C LEU A 155 -11.94 27.68 2.24
N VAL A 156 -12.77 27.35 3.22
CA VAL A 156 -13.90 28.19 3.65
C VAL A 156 -13.44 29.48 4.33
N ILE A 157 -12.26 29.45 4.97
CA ILE A 157 -11.73 30.61 5.70
C ILE A 157 -11.16 31.66 4.74
N SER A 158 -10.59 31.24 3.60
CA SER A 158 -10.07 32.18 2.59
C SER A 158 -11.17 32.88 1.79
N GLY A 159 -12.29 32.21 1.49
CA GLY A 159 -13.42 32.82 0.77
C GLY A 159 -14.15 33.94 1.53
N ARG A 160 -14.03 33.98 2.87
CA ARG A 160 -14.61 35.06 3.68
C ARG A 160 -13.81 36.36 3.69
N LYS A 161 -12.53 36.34 3.30
CA LYS A 161 -11.69 37.56 3.29
C LYS A 161 -11.86 38.42 2.04
N GLN A 162 -12.42 37.90 0.94
CA GLN A 162 -12.61 38.67 -0.30
C GLN A 162 -13.99 39.34 -0.43
N LEU A 163 -14.93 39.09 0.49
CA LEU A 163 -16.28 39.67 0.45
C LEU A 163 -16.49 40.81 1.44
N LEU A 164 -15.42 41.31 2.07
CA LEU A 164 -15.46 42.43 3.03
C LEU A 164 -14.37 43.48 2.75
N SER A 165 -14.18 43.86 1.48
CA SER A 165 -13.42 45.06 1.09
C SER A 165 -14.19 45.91 0.11
#